data_AF-A0A1Q2HQA8-F1
#
_entry.id   AF-A0A1Q2HQA8-F1
#
_cell.length_a   1.000
_cell.length_b   1.000
_cell.length_c   1.000
_cell.angle_alpha   90.00
_cell.angle_beta   90.00
_cell.angle_gamma   90.00
#
_symmetry.space_group_name_H-M   'P 1'
#
loop_
_entity.id
_entity.type
_entity.pdbx_description
1 polymer ?
#
loop_
_entity_poly.entity_id
_entity_poly.type
_entity_poly.pdbx_seq_one_letter_code
_entity_poly.pdbx_strand_id
1 'polypeptide(L)'
;MYRIFCFLSAVFLIMFILAGSSDRLPANAVNVDTSKSLDEVRALASRMSEKQLSKAISNYKKALDKESETLRIATEQLKQLPADEKLSEDAHKLHDEISLSVERISKISERMQVYIEERKSRNKQEEAKTL
;
A
#
# COMPACT_ATOMS: atom_id res chain seq x y z
N MET A 1 -32.67 37.49 18.91
CA MET A 1 -33.49 36.26 18.89
C MET A 1 -32.63 35.12 18.34
N TYR A 2 -32.51 34.07 19.15
CA TYR A 2 -31.99 32.70 18.94
C TYR A 2 -30.78 32.39 18.04
N ARG A 3 -29.68 32.09 18.74
CA ARG A 3 -28.63 31.13 18.37
C ARG A 3 -29.17 29.72 18.60
N ILE A 4 -29.09 28.82 17.62
CA ILE A 4 -29.35 27.35 17.68
C ILE A 4 -28.43 26.78 16.58
N PHE A 5 -27.25 26.18 16.80
CA PHE A 5 -26.86 24.98 17.55
C PHE A 5 -27.59 23.68 17.19
N CYS A 6 -26.85 22.86 16.44
CA CYS A 6 -26.82 21.39 16.42
C CYS A 6 -28.00 20.57 15.88
N PHE A 7 -27.60 19.38 15.42
CA PHE A 7 -28.37 18.26 14.86
C PHE A 7 -28.74 18.49 13.38
N LEU A 8 -28.40 17.62 12.42
CA LEU A 8 -28.60 16.18 12.42
C LEU A 8 -27.84 15.63 11.19
N SER A 9 -26.81 14.81 11.39
CA SER A 9 -26.82 13.39 11.01
C SER A 9 -27.18 13.09 9.54
N ALA A 10 -26.22 12.42 8.88
CA ALA A 10 -26.38 11.50 7.76
C ALA A 10 -26.92 12.10 6.45
N VAL A 11 -26.02 12.32 5.49
CA VAL A 11 -26.10 11.88 4.07
C VAL A 11 -24.90 12.55 3.38
N PHE A 12 -23.74 11.90 3.40
CA PHE A 12 -22.77 12.04 2.31
C PHE A 12 -21.94 10.75 2.25
N LEU A 13 -22.68 9.65 2.12
CA LEU A 13 -22.19 8.35 1.73
C LEU A 13 -22.46 8.24 0.22
N ILE A 14 -21.46 7.77 -0.52
CA ILE A 14 -21.54 7.20 -1.86
C ILE A 14 -21.70 8.20 -3.02
N MET A 15 -20.60 8.75 -3.52
CA MET A 15 -20.39 8.90 -4.97
C MET A 15 -18.91 9.18 -5.31
N PHE A 16 -18.08 8.13 -5.36
CA PHE A 16 -16.91 8.11 -6.23
C PHE A 16 -16.72 6.67 -6.74
N ILE A 17 -17.63 6.29 -7.64
CA ILE A 17 -17.35 5.28 -8.65
C ILE A 17 -16.74 6.06 -9.82
N LEU A 18 -15.46 5.84 -10.13
CA LEU A 18 -14.97 6.01 -11.49
C LEU A 18 -13.75 5.12 -11.74
N ALA A 19 -14.00 4.07 -12.52
CA ALA A 19 -13.15 3.53 -13.57
C ALA A 19 -11.63 3.47 -13.32
N GLY A 20 -11.17 2.31 -12.84
CA GLY A 20 -9.83 1.79 -13.11
C GLY A 20 -9.96 0.48 -13.88
N SER A 21 -9.34 0.44 -15.05
CA SER A 21 -9.42 -0.57 -16.10
C SER A 21 -9.27 -2.02 -15.62
N SER A 22 -10.05 -2.90 -16.26
CA SER A 22 -9.98 -4.35 -16.15
C SER A 22 -8.64 -4.90 -16.66
N ASP A 23 -7.69 -5.16 -15.75
CA ASP A 23 -6.70 -6.21 -15.96
C ASP A 23 -7.04 -7.38 -15.04
N ARG A 24 -7.54 -8.46 -15.64
CA ARG A 24 -7.78 -9.75 -14.98
C ARG A 24 -6.43 -10.34 -14.56
N LEU A 25 -5.94 -9.90 -13.42
CA LEU A 25 -4.89 -10.58 -12.67
C LEU A 25 -5.55 -11.64 -11.75
N PRO A 26 -4.87 -12.77 -11.50
CA PRO A 26 -5.44 -13.92 -10.81
C PRO A 26 -6.03 -13.54 -9.45
N ALA A 27 -7.13 -14.20 -9.08
CA ALA A 27 -7.99 -13.96 -7.91
C ALA A 27 -7.30 -14.01 -6.52
N ASN A 28 -5.96 -14.11 -6.48
CA ASN A 28 -5.12 -14.03 -5.28
C ASN A 28 -4.28 -12.74 -5.23
N ALA A 29 -4.49 -11.78 -6.13
CA ALA A 29 -3.82 -10.48 -6.05
C ALA A 29 -4.36 -9.66 -4.88
N VAL A 30 -3.65 -9.68 -3.75
CA VAL A 30 -3.79 -8.66 -2.70
C VAL A 30 -3.24 -7.35 -3.28
N ASN A 31 -4.07 -6.64 -4.03
CA ASN A 31 -3.72 -5.33 -4.58
C ASN A 31 -3.87 -4.30 -3.46
N VAL A 32 -2.73 -3.78 -2.98
CA VAL A 32 -2.72 -2.65 -2.06
C VAL A 32 -2.67 -1.36 -2.87
N ASP A 33 -3.56 -0.45 -2.54
CA ASP A 33 -3.68 0.82 -3.23
C ASP A 33 -2.51 1.74 -2.86
N THR A 34 -1.54 1.82 -3.76
CA THR A 34 -0.38 2.71 -3.65
C THR A 34 -0.60 4.06 -4.33
N SER A 35 -1.78 4.30 -4.93
CA SER A 35 -2.11 5.58 -5.57
C SER A 35 -2.48 6.66 -4.55
N LYS A 36 -3.02 6.24 -3.40
CA LYS A 36 -3.32 7.14 -2.29
C LYS A 36 -2.08 7.82 -1.75
N SER A 37 -2.22 9.09 -1.42
CA SER A 37 -1.20 9.87 -0.73
C SER A 37 -0.99 9.33 0.70
N LEU A 38 0.17 9.61 1.29
CA LEU A 38 0.45 9.22 2.68
C LEU A 38 -0.52 9.88 3.66
N ASP A 39 -1.00 11.09 3.38
CA ASP A 39 -1.96 11.79 4.24
C ASP A 39 -3.34 11.14 4.23
N GLU A 40 -3.83 10.70 3.06
CA GLU A 40 -5.05 9.91 2.97
C GLU A 40 -4.92 8.57 3.70
N VAL A 41 -3.75 7.93 3.60
CA VAL A 41 -3.45 6.68 4.31
C VAL A 41 -3.43 6.88 5.82
N ARG A 42 -2.83 7.98 6.32
CA ARG A 42 -2.86 8.36 7.74
C ARG A 42 -4.28 8.64 8.22
N ALA A 43 -5.05 9.41 7.45
CA ALA A 43 -6.44 9.72 7.76
C ALA A 43 -7.29 8.44 7.83
N LEU A 44 -7.08 7.50 6.91
CA LEU A 44 -7.74 6.20 6.91
C LEU A 44 -7.32 5.35 8.12
N ALA A 45 -6.03 5.25 8.40
CA ALA A 45 -5.49 4.48 9.53
C ALA A 45 -6.08 4.97 10.87
N SER A 46 -6.17 6.29 11.08
CA SER A 46 -6.74 6.88 12.30
C SER A 46 -8.20 6.49 12.57
N ARG A 47 -8.95 6.07 11.55
CA ARG A 47 -10.36 5.68 11.64
C ARG A 47 -10.58 4.18 11.70
N MET A 48 -9.53 3.37 11.52
CA MET A 48 -9.62 1.91 11.54
C MET A 48 -9.65 1.36 12.97
N SER A 49 -10.28 0.19 13.15
CA SER A 49 -10.14 -0.62 14.36
C SER A 49 -8.81 -1.39 14.36
N GLU A 50 -8.38 -1.90 15.52
CA GLU A 50 -7.17 -2.75 15.66
C GLU A 50 -7.15 -3.96 14.70
N LYS A 51 -8.32 -4.60 14.52
CA LYS A 51 -8.47 -5.72 13.58
C LYS A 51 -8.29 -5.26 12.13
N GLN A 52 -8.78 -4.07 11.78
CA GLN A 52 -8.61 -3.50 10.44
C GLN A 52 -7.16 -3.06 10.19
N LEU A 53 -6.50 -2.43 11.17
CA LEU A 53 -5.08 -2.08 11.11
C LEU A 53 -4.22 -3.33 10.90
N SER A 54 -4.46 -4.38 11.68
CA SER A 54 -3.73 -5.65 11.56
C SER A 54 -3.96 -6.33 10.20
N LYS A 55 -5.19 -6.29 9.68
CA LYS A 55 -5.50 -6.79 8.34
C LYS A 55 -4.82 -5.97 7.25
N ALA A 56 -4.80 -4.64 7.37
CA ALA A 56 -4.11 -3.75 6.44
C ALA A 56 -2.61 -4.07 6.41
N ILE A 57 -1.95 -4.11 7.57
CA ILE A 57 -0.52 -4.49 7.68
C ILE A 57 -0.25 -5.85 7.03
N SER A 58 -1.09 -6.86 7.29
CA SER A 58 -0.94 -8.17 6.67
C SER A 58 -1.07 -8.13 5.14
N ASN A 59 -2.00 -7.34 4.61
CA ASN A 59 -2.17 -7.18 3.17
C ASN A 59 -0.96 -6.49 2.53
N TYR A 60 -0.46 -5.41 3.14
CA TYR A 60 0.74 -4.72 2.68
C TYR A 60 1.98 -5.61 2.75
N LYS A 61 2.12 -6.44 3.80
CA LYS A 61 3.19 -7.44 3.88
C LYS A 61 3.13 -8.44 2.73
N LYS A 62 1.94 -9.00 2.43
CA LYS A 62 1.77 -9.91 1.29
C LYS A 62 2.12 -9.27 -0.05
N ALA A 63 1.73 -8.00 -0.24
CA ALA A 63 2.08 -7.25 -1.45
C ALA A 63 3.59 -7.02 -1.55
N LEU A 64 4.25 -6.70 -0.42
CA LEU A 64 5.69 -6.53 -0.35
C LEU A 64 6.45 -7.83 -0.65
N ASP A 65 6.01 -8.95 -0.09
CA ASP A 65 6.61 -10.27 -0.32
C ASP A 65 6.51 -10.64 -1.82
N LYS A 66 5.36 -10.38 -2.44
CA LYS A 66 5.14 -10.62 -3.88
C LYS A 66 6.05 -9.75 -4.75
N GLU A 67 6.11 -8.44 -4.47
CA GLU A 67 6.91 -7.51 -5.27
C GLU A 67 8.41 -7.79 -5.10
N SER A 68 8.84 -8.18 -3.89
CA SER A 68 10.22 -8.59 -3.62
C SER A 68 10.60 -9.85 -4.41
N GLU A 69 9.67 -10.79 -4.56
CA GLU A 69 9.89 -11.98 -5.39
C GLU A 69 9.99 -11.63 -6.88
N THR A 70 9.14 -10.73 -7.37
CA THR A 70 9.25 -10.20 -8.75
C THR A 70 10.60 -9.53 -8.98
N LEU A 71 11.04 -8.65 -8.06
CA LEU A 71 12.36 -8.02 -8.12
C LEU A 71 13.49 -9.05 -8.15
N ARG A 72 13.40 -10.08 -7.30
CA ARG A 72 14.39 -11.16 -7.24
C ARG A 72 14.49 -11.91 -8.56
N ILE A 73 13.36 -12.27 -9.16
CA ILE A 73 13.31 -12.98 -10.45
C ILE A 73 13.91 -12.11 -11.56
N ALA A 74 13.49 -10.86 -11.70
CA ALA A 74 14.00 -9.96 -12.73
C ALA A 74 15.52 -9.72 -12.58
N THR A 75 15.99 -9.55 -11.34
CA THR A 75 17.42 -9.41 -11.04
C THR A 75 18.20 -10.67 -11.42
N GLU A 76 17.64 -11.86 -11.17
CA GLU A 76 18.28 -13.12 -11.53
C GLU A 76 18.32 -13.32 -13.05
N GLN A 77 17.24 -13.02 -13.76
CA GLN A 77 17.19 -13.05 -15.22
C GLN A 77 18.25 -12.12 -15.84
N LEU A 78 18.36 -10.89 -15.32
CA LEU A 78 19.37 -9.93 -15.77
C LEU A 78 20.81 -10.43 -15.54
N LYS A 79 21.06 -11.12 -14.42
CA LYS A 79 22.38 -11.70 -14.11
C LYS A 79 22.75 -12.85 -15.03
N GLN A 80 21.76 -13.66 -15.43
CA GLN A 80 21.94 -14.82 -16.28
C GLN A 80 22.10 -14.47 -17.76
N LEU A 81 21.83 -13.22 -18.15
CA LEU A 81 22.03 -12.79 -19.53
C LEU A 81 23.50 -12.91 -19.97
N PRO A 82 23.75 -13.47 -21.17
CA PRO A 82 25.05 -13.43 -21.83
C PRO A 82 25.59 -12.00 -21.91
N ALA A 83 26.93 -11.84 -21.85
CA ALA A 83 27.55 -10.51 -21.81
C ALA A 83 27.27 -9.67 -23.07
N ASP A 84 27.12 -10.33 -24.22
CA ASP A 84 26.74 -9.77 -25.51
C ASP A 84 25.27 -9.33 -25.57
N GLU A 85 24.42 -9.86 -24.71
CA GLU A 85 22.99 -9.49 -24.61
C GLU A 85 22.71 -8.43 -23.54
N LYS A 86 23.70 -7.99 -22.76
CA LYS A 86 23.49 -7.02 -21.66
C LYS A 86 23.11 -5.60 -22.11
N LEU A 87 23.29 -5.28 -23.38
CA LEU A 87 22.86 -4.03 -24.00
C LEU A 87 21.67 -4.23 -24.94
N SER A 88 21.07 -5.43 -24.91
CA SER A 88 19.87 -5.71 -25.68
C SER A 88 18.66 -4.96 -25.11
N GLU A 89 17.65 -4.80 -25.95
CA GLU A 89 16.34 -4.27 -25.55
C GLU A 89 15.75 -5.05 -24.37
N ASP A 90 15.97 -6.37 -24.29
CA ASP A 90 15.44 -7.19 -23.21
C ASP A 90 16.18 -6.96 -21.88
N ALA A 91 17.50 -6.70 -21.93
CA ALA A 91 18.24 -6.26 -20.75
C ALA A 91 17.74 -4.89 -20.26
N HIS A 92 17.45 -3.96 -21.17
CA HIS A 92 16.87 -2.65 -20.83
C HIS A 92 15.50 -2.79 -20.17
N LYS A 93 14.61 -3.63 -20.71
CA LYS A 93 13.32 -3.91 -20.07
C LYS A 93 13.47 -4.50 -18.67
N LEU A 94 14.40 -5.44 -18.46
CA LEU A 94 14.67 -5.99 -17.13
C LEU A 94 15.18 -4.91 -16.16
N HIS A 95 16.04 -4.00 -16.61
CA HIS A 95 16.48 -2.86 -15.81
C HIS A 95 15.31 -1.93 -15.42
N ASP A 96 14.40 -1.65 -16.35
CA ASP A 96 13.21 -0.83 -16.08
C ASP A 96 12.26 -1.54 -15.12
N GLU A 97 12.02 -2.85 -15.31
CA GLU A 97 11.20 -3.66 -14.41
C GLU A 97 11.77 -3.68 -12.98
N ILE A 98 13.09 -3.84 -12.84
CA ILE A 98 13.79 -3.76 -11.55
C ILE A 98 13.59 -2.39 -10.90
N SER A 99 13.82 -1.31 -11.66
CA SER A 99 13.65 0.07 -11.20
C SER A 99 12.23 0.32 -10.70
N LEU A 100 11.23 -0.09 -11.49
CA LEU A 100 9.82 0.04 -11.14
C LEU A 100 9.44 -0.83 -9.93
N SER A 101 9.98 -2.04 -9.81
CA SER A 101 9.74 -2.90 -8.64
C SER A 101 10.32 -2.29 -7.37
N VAL A 102 11.52 -1.71 -7.42
CA VAL A 102 12.11 -1.00 -6.27
C VAL A 102 11.24 0.19 -5.85
N GLU A 103 10.75 0.98 -6.80
CA GLU A 103 9.84 2.09 -6.53
C GLU A 103 8.52 1.60 -5.88
N ARG A 104 7.92 0.52 -6.42
CA ARG A 104 6.71 -0.08 -5.86
C ARG A 104 6.93 -0.59 -4.44
N ILE A 105 8.04 -1.28 -4.19
CA ILE A 105 8.44 -1.76 -2.85
C ILE A 105 8.53 -0.61 -1.85
N SER A 106 9.17 0.49 -2.24
CA SER A 106 9.28 1.70 -1.42
C SER A 106 7.89 2.25 -1.08
N LYS A 107 7.03 2.47 -2.09
CA LYS A 107 5.67 2.98 -1.90
C LYS A 107 4.80 2.09 -1.01
N ILE A 108 4.90 0.77 -1.16
CA ILE A 108 4.20 -0.22 -0.31
C ILE A 108 4.70 -0.11 1.12
N SER A 109 6.03 -0.04 1.31
CA SER A 109 6.66 0.01 2.64
C SER A 109 6.29 1.26 3.42
N GLU A 110 6.33 2.44 2.79
CA GLU A 110 5.95 3.71 3.42
C GLU A 110 4.50 3.69 3.93
N ARG A 111 3.57 3.17 3.12
CA ARG A 111 2.15 3.09 3.48
C ARG A 111 1.91 2.04 4.56
N MET A 112 2.60 0.90 4.49
CA MET A 112 2.56 -0.11 5.55
C MET A 112 3.02 0.48 6.88
N GLN A 113 4.08 1.28 6.86
CA GLN A 113 4.64 1.90 8.05
C GLN A 113 3.64 2.83 8.74
N VAL A 114 2.83 3.57 7.99
CA VAL A 114 1.74 4.39 8.57
C VAL A 114 0.77 3.55 9.42
N TYR A 115 0.33 2.38 8.92
CA TYR A 115 -0.55 1.51 9.70
C TYR A 115 0.14 0.90 10.91
N ILE A 116 1.44 0.58 10.81
CA ILE A 116 2.24 0.07 11.93
C ILE A 116 2.39 1.13 13.01
N GLU A 117 2.68 2.37 12.63
CA GLU A 117 2.84 3.50 13.55
C GLU A 117 1.55 3.84 14.27
N GLU A 118 0.43 3.87 13.54
CA GLU A 118 -0.89 4.09 14.13
C GLU A 118 -1.26 3.00 15.14
N ARG A 119 -0.94 1.73 14.84
CA ARG A 119 -1.17 0.64 15.79
C ARG A 119 -0.29 0.79 17.04
N LYS A 120 0.97 1.17 16.86
CA LYS A 120 1.92 1.37 17.97
C LYS A 120 1.52 2.56 18.85
N SER A 121 1.05 3.66 18.26
CA SER A 121 0.63 4.85 19.01
C SER A 121 -0.57 4.54 19.91
N ARG A 122 -1.54 3.77 19.43
CA ARG A 122 -2.71 3.33 20.18
C ARG A 122 -2.36 2.42 21.35
N ASN A 123 -1.51 1.43 21.12
CA ASN A 123 -1.06 0.53 22.19
C ASN A 123 -0.41 1.31 23.34
N LYS A 124 0.45 2.28 23.03
CA LYS A 124 1.07 3.16 24.03
C LYS A 124 0.06 4.03 24.78
N GLN A 125 -0.97 4.54 24.09
CA GLN A 125 -2.04 5.32 24.72
C GLN A 125 -2.90 4.48 25.66
N GLU A 126 -3.15 3.21 25.31
CA GLU A 126 -3.91 2.30 26.15
C GLU A 126 -3.13 1.94 27.41
N GLU A 127 -1.83 1.62 27.28
CA GLU A 127 -0.92 1.38 28.41
C GLU A 127 -0.88 2.58 29.38
N ALA A 128 -0.83 3.81 28.85
CA ALA A 128 -0.79 5.03 29.65
C ALA A 128 -2.10 5.33 30.40
N LYS A 129 -3.25 4.79 29.99
CA LYS A 129 -4.53 4.95 30.70
C LYS A 129 -4.71 3.96 31.84
N THR A 130 -3.91 2.89 31.85
CA THR A 130 -3.98 1.82 32.86
C THR A 130 -3.04 2.02 34.05
N LEU A 131 -2.24 3.09 34.03
CA LEU A 131 -1.35 3.56 35.10
C LEU A 131 -1.98 4.73 35.84
#